data_AF-A0A8T3LZ94-F1
#
_entry.id   AF-A0A8T3LZ94-F1
#
_cell.length_a   1.000
_cell.length_b   1.000
_cell.length_c   1.000
_cell.angle_alpha   90.00
_cell.angle_beta   90.00
_cell.angle_gamma   90.00
#
_symmetry.space_group_name_H-M   'P 1'
#
loop_
_entity.id
_entity.type
_entity.pdbx_description
1 polymer ?
#
loop_
_entity_poly.entity_id
_entity_poly.type
_entity_poly.pdbx_seq_one_letter_code
_entity_poly.pdbx_strand_id
1 'polypeptide(L)' 'MLRPNPPKMVTVVIAVAMISVGLSATVFPIDFVNQALDVVQSTFGTNIEVTTQVAWLFLLAGDALLIIGSLLPGI' A
#
# COMPACT_ATOMS: atom_id res chain seq x y z
N MET A 1 -26.56 2.51 -12.03
CA MET A 1 -25.57 1.78 -12.86
C MET A 1 -24.20 2.37 -12.55
N LEU A 2 -23.28 1.57 -12.02
CA LEU A 2 -21.88 1.95 -11.85
C LEU A 2 -21.28 2.11 -13.26
N ARG A 3 -20.76 3.31 -13.57
CA ARG A 3 -20.03 3.56 -14.81
C ARG A 3 -18.54 3.51 -14.50
N PRO A 4 -17.72 2.82 -15.30
CA PRO A 4 -16.28 2.90 -15.17
C PRO A 4 -15.84 4.37 -15.25
N ASN A 5 -15.11 4.83 -14.23
CA ASN A 5 -14.52 6.16 -14.18
C ASN A 5 -13.05 6.01 -13.81
N PRO A 6 -12.11 6.76 -14.42
CA PRO A 6 -10.72 6.72 -13.97
C PRO A 6 -10.63 7.13 -12.47
N PRO A 7 -9.92 6.35 -11.63
CA PRO A 7 -9.62 6.75 -10.27
C PRO A 7 -8.84 8.06 -10.26
N LYS A 8 -8.91 8.83 -9.16
CA LYS A 8 -8.05 10.01 -9.04
C LYS A 8 -6.58 9.60 -8.98
N MET A 9 -5.70 10.44 -9.52
CA MET A 9 -4.25 10.23 -9.45
C MET A 9 -3.76 10.03 -8.00
N VAL A 10 -4.35 10.74 -7.03
CA VAL A 10 -4.01 10.57 -5.61
C VAL A 10 -4.29 9.14 -5.13
N THR A 11 -5.43 8.59 -5.51
CA THR A 11 -5.84 7.21 -5.16
C THR A 11 -4.96 6.17 -5.82
N VAL A 12 -4.58 6.41 -7.09
CA VAL A 12 -3.60 5.56 -7.78
C VAL A 12 -2.26 5.59 -7.06
N VAL A 13 -1.77 6.77 -6.68
CA VAL A 13 -0.49 6.91 -5.96
C VAL A 13 -0.52 6.20 -4.62
N ILE A 14 -1.60 6.36 -3.85
CA ILE A 14 -1.77 5.67 -2.55
C ILE A 14 -1.82 4.15 -2.75
N ALA A 15 -2.62 3.68 -3.71
CA ALA A 15 -2.72 2.25 -3.99
C ALA A 15 -1.38 1.65 -4.42
N VAL A 16 -0.64 2.33 -5.30
CA VAL A 16 0.70 1.89 -5.74
C VAL A 16 1.67 1.84 -4.57
N ALA A 17 1.66 2.83 -3.69
CA ALA A 17 2.49 2.82 -2.49
C ALA A 17 2.14 1.62 -1.58
N MET A 18 0.85 1.36 -1.38
CA MET A 18 0.40 0.23 -0.57
C MET A 18 0.79 -1.12 -1.16
N ILE A 19 0.55 -1.30 -2.46
CA ILE A 19 0.94 -2.51 -3.18
C ILE A 19 2.45 -2.69 -3.10
N SER A 20 3.25 -1.63 -3.29
CA SER A 20 4.70 -1.71 -3.23
C SER A 20 5.22 -2.18 -1.86
N VAL A 21 4.61 -1.71 -0.76
CA VAL A 21 4.94 -2.14 0.60
C VAL A 21 4.55 -3.61 0.84
N GLY A 22 3.38 -4.02 0.38
CA GLY A 22 2.96 -5.41 0.49
C GLY A 22 3.79 -6.36 -0.38
N LEU A 23 4.21 -5.90 -1.56
CA LEU A 23 5.03 -6.67 -2.51
C LEU A 23 6.46 -6.81 -2.00
N SER A 24 7.03 -5.76 -1.39
CA SER A 24 8.37 -5.85 -0.81
C SER A 24 8.43 -6.87 0.33
N ALA A 25 7.42 -6.89 1.21
CA ALA A 25 7.34 -7.83 2.33
C ALA A 25 6.92 -9.27 1.94
N THR A 26 6.48 -9.50 0.70
CA THR A 26 6.20 -10.85 0.17
C THR A 26 7.33 -11.40 -0.70
N VAL A 27 8.06 -10.54 -1.40
CA VAL A 27 9.20 -10.94 -2.26
C VAL A 27 10.51 -11.04 -1.47
N PHE A 28 10.71 -10.18 -0.45
CA PHE A 28 11.91 -10.16 0.37
C PHE A 28 11.62 -10.66 1.80
N PRO A 29 12.64 -11.17 2.53
CA PRO A 29 12.51 -11.51 3.94
C PRO A 29 12.04 -10.29 4.75
N ILE A 30 11.11 -10.50 5.67
CA ILE A 30 10.47 -9.41 6.41
C ILE A 30 11.46 -8.60 7.26
N ASP A 31 12.51 -9.25 7.77
CA ASP A 31 13.58 -8.61 8.53
C ASP A 31 14.34 -7.58 7.69
N PHE A 32 14.53 -7.86 6.39
CA PHE A 32 15.16 -6.93 5.46
C PHE A 32 14.28 -5.71 5.21
N VAL A 33 12.97 -5.93 5.06
CA VAL A 33 12.00 -4.84 4.88
C VAL A 33 11.91 -3.97 6.12
N ASN A 34 11.87 -4.56 7.31
CA ASN A 34 11.85 -3.84 8.57
C ASN A 34 13.13 -3.03 8.81
N GLN A 35 14.32 -3.55 8.45
CA GLN A 35 15.56 -2.76 8.50
C GLN A 35 15.53 -1.54 7.56
N ALA A 36 15.03 -1.72 6.33
CA ALA A 36 14.90 -0.61 5.38
C ALA A 36 13.90 0.44 5.88
N LEU A 37 12.79 -0.02 6.49
CA LEU A 37 11.81 0.86 7.12
C LEU A 37 12.43 1.61 8.31
N ASP A 38 13.26 0.96 9.12
CA ASP A 38 13.88 1.56 10.31
C ASP A 38 14.76 2.78 9.96
N VAL A 39 15.46 2.74 8.82
CA VAL A 39 16.21 3.89 8.30
C VAL A 39 15.29 5.08 8.02
N VAL A 40 14.14 4.84 7.39
CA VAL A 40 13.17 5.89 7.10
C VAL A 40 12.51 6.38 8.39
N GLN A 41 12.16 5.46 9.29
CA GLN A 41 11.46 5.75 10.53
C GLN A 41 12.31 6.54 11.53
N SER A 42 13.61 6.28 11.61
CA SER A 42 14.55 7.08 12.40
C SER A 42 14.58 8.55 11.95
N THR A 43 14.25 8.84 10.68
CA THR A 43 14.18 10.20 10.13
C THR A 43 12.86 10.90 10.48
N PHE A 44 11.76 10.15 10.59
CA PHE A 44 10.41 10.69 10.85
C PHE A 44 9.92 10.50 12.29
N GLY A 45 10.67 9.81 13.15
CA GLY A 45 10.31 9.54 14.54
C GLY A 45 9.15 8.56 14.71
N THR A 46 8.93 7.67 13.74
CA THR A 46 7.89 6.63 13.79
C THR A 46 8.45 5.29 14.28
N ASN A 47 7.57 4.40 14.76
CA ASN A 47 7.94 3.03 15.17
C ASN A 47 6.81 2.06 14.78
N ILE A 48 6.86 1.64 13.53
CA ILE A 48 5.90 0.83 12.80
C ILE A 48 6.66 -0.42 12.34
N GLU A 49 6.25 -1.57 12.86
CA GLU A 49 6.73 -2.86 12.41
C GLU A 49 5.81 -3.39 11.31
N VAL A 50 6.38 -3.81 10.17
CA VAL A 50 5.62 -4.49 9.13
C VAL A 50 5.62 -5.98 9.44
N THR A 51 4.44 -6.51 9.78
CA THR A 51 4.23 -7.96 9.94
C THR A 51 3.71 -8.56 8.63
N THR A 52 3.82 -9.88 8.48
CA THR A 52 3.36 -10.58 7.27
C THR A 52 1.86 -10.36 7.03
N GLN A 53 1.08 -10.29 8.10
CA GLN A 53 -0.37 -10.02 8.02
C GLN A 53 -0.65 -8.61 7.49
N VAL A 54 0.13 -7.62 7.93
CA VAL A 54 0.04 -6.24 7.44
C VAL A 54 0.42 -6.18 5.97
N ALA A 55 1.47 -6.88 5.54
CA ALA A 55 1.86 -6.94 4.12
C ALA A 55 0.73 -7.46 3.20
N TRP A 56 0.07 -8.56 3.60
CA TRP A 56 -1.08 -9.09 2.87
C TRP A 56 -2.28 -8.15 2.87
N LEU A 57 -2.53 -7.47 3.99
CA LEU A 57 -3.59 -6.47 4.08
C LEU A 57 -3.34 -5.30 3.13
N PHE A 58 -2.09 -4.84 3.03
CA PHE A 58 -1.70 -3.74 2.14
C PHE A 58 -1.82 -4.10 0.66
N LEU A 59 -1.48 -5.34 0.26
CA LEU A 59 -1.74 -5.84 -1.09
C LEU A 59 -3.24 -5.80 -1.40
N LEU A 60 -4.04 -6.46 -0.55
CA LEU A 60 -5.49 -6.54 -0.76
C LEU A 60 -6.14 -5.15 -0.79
N ALA A 61 -5.78 -4.28 0.15
CA ALA A 61 -6.36 -2.96 0.26
C ALA A 61 -5.93 -2.03 -0.88
N GLY A 62 -4.69 -2.14 -1.38
CA GLY A 62 -4.22 -1.39 -2.54
C GLY A 62 -4.98 -1.77 -3.81
N ASP A 63 -5.14 -3.07 -4.08
CA ASP A 63 -5.94 -3.56 -5.21
C ASP A 63 -7.42 -3.17 -5.07
N ALA A 64 -7.99 -3.33 -3.88
CA ALA A 64 -9.36 -2.94 -3.59
C ALA A 64 -9.57 -1.43 -3.79
N LEU A 65 -8.60 -0.60 -3.42
CA LEU A 65 -8.68 0.85 -3.58
C LEU A 65 -8.71 1.25 -5.06
N LEU A 66 -7.95 0.57 -5.93
CA LEU A 66 -8.01 0.80 -7.38
C LEU A 66 -9.37 0.39 -7.96
N ILE A 67 -9.89 -0.76 -7.55
CA ILE A 67 -11.21 -1.24 -7.99
C ILE A 67 -12.29 -0.26 -7.53
N ILE A 68 -12.29 0.14 -6.26
CA ILE A 68 -13.28 1.06 -5.70
C ILE A 68 -13.16 2.45 -6.35
N GLY A 69 -11.96 2.99 -6.51
CA GLY A 69 -11.75 4.27 -7.19
C GLY A 69 -12.17 4.24 -8.67
N SER A 70 -12.12 3.07 -9.30
CA SER A 70 -12.63 2.90 -10.68
C SER A 70 -14.16 2.87 -10.77
N LEU A 71 -14.83 2.56 -9.65
CA LEU A 71 -16.28 2.39 -9.55
C LEU A 71 -16.97 3.61 -8.92
N LEU A 72 -16.32 4.31 -7.99
CA LEU A 72 -16.87 5.45 -7.25
C LEU A 72 -16.21 6.76 -7.71
N PRO A 73 -16.92 7.60 -8.49
CA PRO A 73 -16.37 8.88 -8.92
C PRO A 73 -16.09 9.79 -7.73
N GLY A 74 -14.84 10.24 -7.60
CA GLY A 74 -14.43 11.15 -6.53
C GLY A 74 -13.40 10.57 -5.56
N ILE A 75 -13.16 9.26 -5.63
CA ILE A 75 -12.07 8.54 -4.96
C ILE A 75 -11.15 8.07 -6.07
#